data_AF-A0A9D6IW01-F1
#
_entry.id   AF-A0A9D6IW01-F1
#
_cell.length_a   1.000
_cell.length_b   1.000
_cell.length_c   1.000
_cell.angle_alpha   90.00
_cell.angle_beta   90.00
_cell.angle_gamma   90.00
#
_symmetry.space_group_name_H-M   'P 1'
#
loop_
_entity.id
_entity.type
_entity.pdbx_description
1 polymer ?
#
loop_
_entity_poly.entity_id
_entity_poly.type
_entity_poly.pdbx_seq_one_letter_code
_entity_poly.pdbx_strand_id
1 'polypeptide(L)' 'TGRNLLGVKGAGEAGAVGALPAVMNAIMDALAPAGVTALDMPATPDRVWRAIREARK' A
#
# COMPACT_ATOMS: atom_id res chain seq x y z
N THR A 1 -1.50 21.27 22.29
CA THR A 1 -0.68 20.11 22.74
C THR A 1 0.68 20.62 23.24
N GLY A 2 0.85 20.84 24.55
CA GLY A 2 2.09 21.35 25.16
C GLY A 2 3.07 20.26 25.59
N ARG A 3 3.20 19.17 24.83
CA ARG A 3 3.94 17.97 25.26
C ARG A 3 5.46 18.04 25.03
N ASN A 4 5.93 19.02 24.26
CA ASN A 4 7.36 19.34 24.19
C ASN A 4 7.53 20.86 24.05
N LEU A 5 8.66 21.39 24.53
CA LEU A 5 8.92 22.84 24.65
C LEU A 5 9.01 23.55 23.29
N LEU A 6 9.42 22.82 22.24
CA LEU A 6 9.64 23.38 20.90
C LEU A 6 8.41 23.26 19.99
N GLY A 7 7.36 22.54 20.40
CA GLY A 7 6.18 22.26 19.57
C GLY A 7 6.43 21.35 18.36
N VAL A 8 7.63 20.77 18.22
CA VAL A 8 8.04 20.01 17.03
C VAL A 8 7.63 18.54 17.07
N LYS A 9 7.60 17.89 15.90
CA LYS A 9 7.39 16.45 15.75
C LYS A 9 8.42 15.87 14.78
N GLY A 10 8.88 14.66 15.07
CA GLY A 10 9.70 13.90 14.12
C GLY A 10 8.85 13.48 12.92
N ALA A 11 9.38 13.64 11.71
CA ALA A 11 8.72 13.29 10.47
C ALA A 11 9.65 12.59 9.45
N GLY A 12 10.89 12.27 9.83
CA GLY A 12 11.89 11.69 8.92
C GLY A 12 11.45 10.38 8.27
N GLU A 13 10.67 9.57 8.99
CA GLU A 13 10.14 8.29 8.48
C GLU A 13 8.71 8.40 7.93
N ALA A 14 8.04 9.54 8.10
CA ALA A 14 6.62 9.67 7.77
C ALA A 14 6.35 9.34 6.29
N GLY A 15 7.26 9.73 5.39
CA GLY A 15 7.19 9.37 3.97
C GLY A 15 7.35 7.87 3.73
N ALA A 16 8.37 7.23 4.33
CA ALA A 16 8.62 5.81 4.14
C ALA A 16 7.50 4.93 4.71
N VAL A 17 6.98 5.29 5.89
CA VAL A 17 5.88 4.57 6.55
C VAL A 17 4.57 4.77 5.80
N GLY A 18 4.29 5.98 5.31
CA GLY A 18 3.06 6.29 4.58
C GLY A 18 3.03 5.76 3.14
N ALA A 19 4.18 5.71 2.47
CA ALA A 19 4.26 5.34 1.05
C ALA A 19 3.85 3.89 0.79
N LEU A 20 4.29 2.95 1.63
CA LEU A 20 4.04 1.52 1.43
C LEU A 20 2.54 1.16 1.40
N PRO A 21 1.72 1.52 2.43
CA PRO A 21 0.29 1.25 2.40
C PRO A 21 -0.44 2.08 1.33
N ALA A 22 0.01 3.31 1.03
CA ALA A 22 -0.61 4.13 0.00
C ALA A 22 -0.51 3.46 -1.38
N VAL A 23 0.68 2.95 -1.73
CA VAL A 23 0.91 2.25 -3.00
C VAL A 23 0.15 0.92 -3.05
N MET A 24 0.19 0.11 -1.98
CA MET A 24 -0.51 -1.17 -1.96
C MET A 24 -2.04 -1.01 -2.05
N ASN A 25 -2.60 -0.01 -1.38
CA ASN A 25 -4.03 0.30 -1.47
C ASN A 25 -4.40 0.75 -2.89
N ALA A 26 -3.59 1.57 -3.55
CA ALA A 26 -3.82 1.98 -4.93
C ALA A 26 -3.78 0.80 -5.91
N ILE A 27 -2.86 -0.15 -5.70
CA ILE A 27 -2.80 -1.39 -6.50
C ILE A 27 -4.05 -2.23 -6.26
N MET A 28 -4.46 -2.44 -5.02
CA MET A 28 -5.67 -3.20 -4.69
C MET A 28 -6.94 -2.56 -5.29
N ASP A 29 -7.07 -1.24 -5.21
CA ASP A 29 -8.17 -0.49 -5.82
C ASP A 29 -8.22 -0.71 -7.35
N ALA A 30 -7.08 -0.62 -8.03
CA ALA A 30 -6.99 -0.86 -9.47
C ALA A 30 -7.33 -2.31 -9.87
N LEU A 31 -7.07 -3.28 -8.99
CA LEU A 31 -7.33 -4.70 -9.23
C LEU A 31 -8.74 -5.15 -8.80
N ALA A 32 -9.46 -4.34 -8.01
CA ALA A 32 -10.80 -4.68 -7.55
C ALA A 32 -11.79 -5.01 -8.69
N PRO A 33 -11.83 -4.28 -9.83
CA PRO A 33 -12.68 -4.65 -10.97
C PRO A 33 -12.33 -5.99 -11.61
N ALA A 34 -11.10 -6.50 -11.40
CA ALA A 34 -10.66 -7.79 -11.90
C ALA A 34 -11.00 -8.95 -10.94
N GLY A 35 -11.62 -8.67 -9.77
CA GLY A 35 -12.01 -9.66 -8.77
C GLY A 35 -10.92 -10.02 -7.76
N VAL A 36 -9.78 -9.31 -7.75
CA VAL A 36 -8.69 -9.58 -6.80
C VAL A 36 -9.04 -9.03 -5.42
N THR A 37 -8.98 -9.89 -4.39
CA THR A 37 -9.33 -9.53 -3.00
C THR A 37 -8.13 -9.45 -2.06
N ALA A 38 -6.98 -10.02 -2.44
CA ALA A 38 -5.75 -9.97 -1.68
C ALA A 38 -4.52 -10.04 -2.59
N LEU A 39 -3.44 -9.34 -2.22
CA LEU A 39 -2.14 -9.40 -2.87
C LEU A 39 -1.02 -9.08 -1.86
N ASP A 40 -0.10 -10.02 -1.67
CA ASP A 40 1.04 -9.83 -0.77
C ASP A 40 2.16 -8.99 -1.41
N MET A 41 2.80 -8.17 -0.56
CA MET A 41 4.01 -7.43 -0.94
C MET A 41 5.19 -8.37 -1.24
N PRO A 42 6.11 -8.00 -2.17
CA PRO A 42 6.02 -6.87 -3.09
C PRO A 42 5.09 -7.15 -4.27
N ALA A 43 4.41 -6.12 -4.79
CA ALA A 43 3.56 -6.19 -5.97
C ALA A 43 4.37 -6.25 -7.29
N THR A 44 5.19 -7.29 -7.44
CA THR A 44 5.94 -7.53 -8.69
C THR A 44 4.99 -7.81 -9.85
N PRO A 45 5.38 -7.51 -11.11
CA PRO A 45 4.54 -7.78 -12.28
C PRO A 45 4.04 -9.23 -12.40
N ASP A 46 4.87 -10.23 -12.09
CA ASP A 46 4.47 -11.66 -12.11
C ASP A 46 3.34 -11.95 -11.09
N ARG A 47 3.48 -11.48 -9.84
CA ARG A 47 2.45 -11.65 -8.80
C ARG A 47 1.14 -10.96 -9.16
N VAL A 48 1.20 -9.74 -9.68
CA VAL A 48 0.01 -9.00 -10.15
C VAL A 48 -0.68 -9.78 -11.28
N TRP A 49 0.09 -10.26 -12.26
CA TRP A 49 -0.45 -11.04 -13.37
C TRP A 49 -1.10 -12.34 -12.90
N ARG A 50 -0.48 -13.07 -11.97
CA ARG A 50 -1.05 -14.29 -11.38
C ARG A 50 -2.34 -14.01 -10.63
N ALA A 51 -2.37 -12.98 -9.79
CA ALA A 51 -3.57 -12.60 -9.04
C ALA A 51 -4.76 -12.31 -9.96
N ILE A 52 -4.55 -11.56 -11.05
CA ILE A 52 -5.60 -11.29 -12.05
C ILE A 52 -6.08 -12.59 -12.71
N ARG A 53 -5.18 -13.54 -13.01
CA ARG A 53 -5.56 -14.81 -13.64
C ARG A 53 -6.29 -15.75 -12.69
N GLU A 54 -5.92 -15.75 -11.42
CA GLU A 54 -6.57 -16.56 -10.39
C GLU A 54 -7.97 -16.05 -10.07
N ALA A 55 -8.17 -14.73 -10.02
CA ALA A 55 -9.48 -14.11 -9.80
C ALA A 55 -10.49 -14.31 -10.96
N ARG A 56 -10.01 -14.67 -12.15
CA ARG A 56 -10.84 -14.93 -13.35
C ARG A 56 -11.24 -16.40 -13.52
N LYS A 57 -10.71 -17.31 -12.70
CA LYS A 57 -11.14 -18.72 -12.68
C LYS A 57 -12.43 -18.85 -11.89
#